data_AF-A0A7S0YXJ5-F1
#
_entry.id   AF-A0A7S0YXJ5-F1
#
_cell.length_a   1.000
_cell.length_b   1.000
_cell.length_c   1.000
_cell.angle_alpha   90.00
_cell.angle_beta   90.00
_cell.angle_gamma   90.00
#
_symmetry.space_group_name_H-M   'P 1'
#
loop_
_entity.id
_entity.type
_entity.pdbx_description
1 polymer ?
#
loop_
_entity_poly.entity_id
_entity_poly.type
_entity_poly.pdbx_seq_one_letter_code
_entity_poly.pdbx_strand_id
1 'polypeptide(L)'
;RDTGGKLYWFEVGGGIYQDTFDKQTPLSMRDFRAAYVDQLASSQMQLIYLANTKYLDDLTNFCKAFLGVAVEEAYLYTADRAGFSVFALREGTENQWREYRFPFAREVVSLEDFESMLTTMVAEEKLGREEEAKKQKGDHASGTEAGNAGGGGSHNVRPGTME
;
A
#
# COMPACT_ATOMS: atom_id res chain seq x y z
N ARG A 1 34.30 -33.05 -29.76
CA ARG A 1 34.17 -33.69 -28.44
C ARG A 1 32.68 -33.75 -28.14
N ASP A 2 32.08 -34.92 -28.35
CA ASP A 2 30.68 -35.18 -28.06
C ASP A 2 30.58 -35.53 -26.57
N THR A 3 29.89 -34.71 -25.76
CA THR A 3 29.92 -34.79 -24.29
C THR A 3 28.98 -35.87 -23.72
N GLY A 4 28.33 -36.68 -24.55
CA GLY A 4 27.54 -37.83 -24.08
C GLY A 4 26.35 -37.45 -23.17
N GLY A 5 25.89 -36.21 -23.25
CA GLY A 5 24.74 -35.75 -22.48
C GLY A 5 23.47 -36.47 -22.91
N LYS A 6 22.69 -36.97 -21.94
CA LYS A 6 21.36 -37.52 -22.18
C LYS A 6 20.33 -36.45 -21.85
N LEU A 7 19.42 -36.21 -22.79
CA LEU A 7 18.27 -35.34 -22.58
C LEU A 7 17.12 -36.17 -21.98
N TYR A 8 16.48 -35.62 -20.95
CA TYR A 8 15.29 -36.20 -20.34
C TYR A 8 14.15 -35.20 -20.43
N TRP A 9 12.93 -35.70 -20.63
CA TRP A 9 11.71 -34.93 -20.52
C TRP A 9 10.78 -35.59 -19.49
N PHE A 10 9.99 -34.77 -18.82
CA PHE A 10 8.99 -35.22 -17.85
C PHE A 10 7.62 -34.77 -18.33
N GLU A 11 6.67 -35.71 -18.34
CA GLU A 11 5.26 -35.36 -18.51
C GLU A 11 4.70 -34.96 -17.15
N VAL A 12 4.25 -33.71 -17.04
CA VAL A 12 3.63 -33.20 -15.83
C VAL A 12 2.20 -33.75 -15.75
N GLY A 13 1.95 -34.66 -14.80
CA GLY A 13 0.63 -35.26 -14.57
C GLY A 13 -0.27 -34.45 -13.63
N GLY A 14 0.30 -33.52 -12.86
CA GLY A 14 -0.39 -32.69 -11.88
C GLY A 14 0.57 -31.69 -11.25
N GLY A 15 0.03 -30.64 -10.64
CA GLY A 15 0.82 -29.65 -9.90
C GLY A 15 0.06 -29.14 -8.69
N ILE A 16 0.82 -28.70 -7.69
CA ILE A 16 0.30 -27.97 -6.53
C ILE A 16 0.98 -26.60 -6.55
N TYR A 17 0.19 -25.54 -6.51
CA TYR A 17 0.70 -24.20 -6.21
C TYR A 17 0.77 -24.04 -4.69
N GLN A 18 1.93 -23.65 -4.19
CA GLN A 18 2.14 -23.31 -2.77
C GLN A 18 2.52 -21.84 -2.69
N ASP A 19 1.75 -21.05 -1.95
CA ASP A 19 2.05 -19.64 -1.72
C ASP A 19 3.07 -19.45 -0.59
N THR A 20 3.40 -18.19 -0.29
CA THR A 20 4.38 -17.81 0.74
C THR A 20 3.93 -18.16 2.17
N PHE A 21 2.66 -18.51 2.39
CA PHE A 21 2.09 -18.89 3.70
C PHE A 21 1.71 -20.37 3.76
N ASP A 22 2.38 -21.20 2.94
CA ASP A 22 2.17 -22.64 2.86
C ASP A 22 0.74 -23.06 2.46
N LYS A 23 -0.06 -22.15 1.90
CA LYS A 23 -1.37 -22.52 1.38
C LYS A 23 -1.17 -23.26 0.06
N GLN A 24 -1.68 -24.48 0.03
CA GLN A 24 -1.59 -25.35 -1.12
C GLN A 24 -2.90 -25.35 -1.91
N THR A 25 -2.79 -25.12 -3.22
CA THR A 25 -3.92 -25.15 -4.16
C THR A 25 -3.61 -26.13 -5.29
N PRO A 26 -4.41 -27.19 -5.47
CA PRO A 26 -4.27 -28.08 -6.61
C PRO A 26 -4.44 -27.31 -7.92
N LEU A 27 -3.54 -27.53 -8.88
CA LEU A 27 -3.63 -26.94 -10.21
C LEU A 27 -4.24 -27.93 -11.19
N SER A 28 -5.25 -27.46 -11.92
CA SER A 28 -5.75 -28.18 -13.09
C SER A 28 -4.69 -28.18 -14.19
N MET A 29 -4.43 -29.35 -14.80
CA MET A 29 -3.49 -29.45 -15.91
C MET A 29 -3.92 -28.66 -17.14
N ARG A 30 -5.22 -28.41 -17.32
CA ARG A 30 -5.73 -27.53 -18.37
C ARG A 30 -5.25 -26.10 -18.13
N ASP A 31 -5.40 -25.62 -16.90
CA ASP A 31 -5.08 -24.23 -16.54
C ASP A 31 -3.56 -24.03 -16.48
N PHE A 32 -2.81 -25.02 -15.98
CA PHE A 32 -1.34 -25.02 -16.02
C PHE A 32 -0.79 -24.88 -17.45
N ARG A 33 -1.37 -25.59 -18.42
CA ARG A 33 -0.95 -25.52 -19.83
C ARG A 33 -1.37 -24.22 -20.53
N ALA A 34 -2.46 -23.60 -20.08
CA ALA A 34 -2.95 -22.33 -20.61
C ALA A 34 -2.29 -21.11 -19.95
N ALA A 35 -1.64 -21.30 -18.80
CA ALA A 35 -0.95 -20.24 -18.10
C ALA A 35 0.32 -19.83 -18.83
N TYR A 36 0.68 -18.56 -18.67
CA TYR A 36 1.93 -17.99 -19.15
C TYR A 36 2.77 -17.54 -17.97
N VAL A 37 4.08 -17.63 -18.13
CA VAL A 37 5.02 -17.06 -17.15
C VAL A 37 4.82 -15.55 -17.12
N ASP A 38 4.78 -14.98 -15.92
CA ASP A 38 4.66 -13.53 -15.74
C ASP A 38 5.85 -12.81 -16.41
N GLN A 39 5.58 -11.71 -17.11
CA GLN A 39 6.60 -10.98 -17.88
C GLN A 39 7.64 -10.33 -16.98
N LEU A 40 7.29 -10.03 -15.73
CA LEU A 40 8.17 -9.47 -14.72
C LEU A 40 8.93 -10.55 -13.92
N ALA A 41 8.68 -11.85 -14.17
CA ALA A 41 9.30 -12.93 -13.41
C ALA A 41 10.83 -12.91 -13.50
N SER A 42 11.39 -12.55 -14.66
CA SER A 42 12.84 -12.44 -14.86
C SER A 42 13.47 -11.20 -14.21
N SER A 43 12.66 -10.19 -13.88
CA SER A 43 13.09 -8.90 -13.32
C SER A 43 12.76 -8.73 -11.83
N GLN A 44 12.28 -9.77 -11.15
CA GLN A 44 11.82 -9.68 -9.75
C GLN A 44 12.84 -9.03 -8.82
N MET A 45 14.11 -9.44 -8.91
CA MET A 45 15.15 -8.91 -8.04
C MET A 45 15.40 -7.42 -8.27
N GLN A 46 15.34 -6.96 -9.52
CA GLN A 46 15.49 -5.56 -9.87
C GLN A 46 14.29 -4.72 -9.39
N LEU A 47 13.07 -5.26 -9.50
CA LEU A 47 11.84 -4.62 -9.03
C LEU A 47 11.87 -4.42 -7.51
N ILE A 48 12.21 -5.49 -6.78
CA ILE A 48 12.36 -5.49 -5.32
C ILE A 48 13.45 -4.51 -4.90
N TYR A 49 14.60 -4.54 -5.57
CA TYR A 49 15.72 -3.64 -5.28
C TYR A 49 15.32 -2.18 -5.51
N LEU A 50 14.73 -1.85 -6.66
CA LEU A 50 14.28 -0.50 -6.99
C LEU A 50 13.30 0.02 -5.94
N ALA A 51 12.27 -0.76 -5.60
CA ALA A 51 11.26 -0.36 -4.64
C ALA A 51 11.85 -0.12 -3.25
N ASN A 52 12.65 -1.05 -2.73
CA ASN A 52 13.21 -0.99 -1.38
C ASN A 52 14.46 -0.10 -1.25
N THR A 53 14.89 0.57 -2.31
CA THR A 53 15.99 1.55 -2.25
C THR A 53 15.53 2.94 -2.63
N LYS A 54 14.86 3.10 -3.77
CA LYS A 54 14.43 4.39 -4.28
C LYS A 54 13.10 4.86 -3.67
N TYR A 55 12.20 3.93 -3.38
CA TYR A 55 10.83 4.22 -2.93
C TYR A 55 10.54 3.73 -1.52
N LEU A 56 11.56 3.36 -0.74
CA LEU A 56 11.38 2.72 0.58
C LEU A 56 10.52 3.57 1.51
N ASP A 57 10.80 4.87 1.59
CA ASP A 57 10.04 5.82 2.41
C ASP A 57 8.63 6.08 1.89
N ASP A 58 8.38 5.82 0.60
CA ASP A 58 7.06 5.98 -0.02
C ASP A 58 6.15 4.77 0.26
N LEU A 59 6.70 3.56 0.49
CA LEU A 59 5.90 2.34 0.70
C LEU A 59 4.98 2.43 1.94
N THR A 60 5.44 3.07 3.01
CA THR A 60 4.62 3.30 4.22
C THR A 60 3.50 4.30 3.93
N ASN A 61 3.81 5.36 3.17
CA ASN A 61 2.82 6.34 2.72
C ASN A 61 1.76 5.71 1.82
N PHE A 62 2.14 4.76 0.95
CA PHE A 62 1.19 4.03 0.12
C PHE A 62 0.19 3.22 0.95
N CYS A 63 0.65 2.54 2.00
CA CYS A 63 -0.24 1.80 2.89
C CYS A 63 -1.30 2.71 3.53
N LYS A 64 -0.90 3.92 3.94
CA LYS A 64 -1.83 4.88 4.51
C LYS A 64 -2.77 5.46 3.45
N ALA A 65 -2.25 5.92 2.33
CA ALA A 65 -3.01 6.66 1.32
C ALA A 65 -3.98 5.77 0.54
N PHE A 66 -3.56 4.57 0.13
CA PHE A 66 -4.36 3.72 -0.76
C PHE A 66 -5.13 2.62 -0.01
N LEU A 67 -4.67 2.22 1.19
CA LEU A 67 -5.33 1.17 1.97
C LEU A 67 -5.94 1.70 3.28
N GLY A 68 -5.67 2.94 3.67
CA GLY A 68 -6.14 3.51 4.94
C GLY A 68 -5.48 2.87 6.16
N VAL A 69 -4.32 2.23 5.99
CA VAL A 69 -3.63 1.50 7.07
C VAL A 69 -2.34 2.23 7.45
N ALA A 70 -2.27 2.68 8.70
CA ALA A 70 -1.05 3.22 9.27
C ALA A 70 -0.05 2.09 9.59
N VAL A 71 1.19 2.25 9.13
CA VAL A 71 2.27 1.29 9.27
C VAL A 71 3.55 2.01 9.65
N GLU A 72 4.39 1.36 10.45
CA GLU A 72 5.70 1.86 10.87
C GLU A 72 6.77 1.55 9.81
N GLU A 73 6.72 0.34 9.26
CA GLU A 73 7.67 -0.15 8.27
C GLU A 73 6.93 -0.89 7.15
N ALA A 74 7.46 -0.83 5.93
CA ALA A 74 6.94 -1.56 4.78
C ALA A 74 8.07 -1.93 3.80
N TYR A 75 8.04 -3.16 3.30
CA TYR A 75 8.99 -3.68 2.31
C TYR A 75 8.25 -4.39 1.19
N LEU A 76 8.58 -4.07 -0.06
CA LEU A 76 8.10 -4.81 -1.21
C LEU A 76 8.88 -6.13 -1.32
N TYR A 77 8.19 -7.26 -1.47
CA TYR A 77 8.86 -8.56 -1.60
C TYR A 77 8.51 -9.32 -2.88
N THR A 78 7.46 -8.92 -3.58
CA THR A 78 7.11 -9.46 -4.89
C THR A 78 6.31 -8.45 -5.69
N ALA A 79 6.48 -8.48 -7.01
CA ALA A 79 5.65 -7.76 -7.96
C ALA A 79 5.32 -8.70 -9.12
N ASP A 80 4.22 -8.46 -9.80
CA ASP A 80 3.86 -9.16 -11.03
C ASP A 80 3.13 -8.18 -11.95
N ARG A 81 2.69 -8.64 -13.12
CA ARG A 81 2.04 -7.74 -14.08
C ARG A 81 0.79 -7.05 -13.55
N ALA A 82 0.14 -7.59 -12.52
CA ALA A 82 -1.12 -7.09 -12.00
C ALA A 82 -0.98 -6.23 -10.74
N GLY A 83 0.21 -6.17 -10.13
CA GLY A 83 0.41 -5.40 -8.90
C GLY A 83 1.70 -5.75 -8.17
N PHE A 84 1.77 -5.30 -6.92
CA PHE A 84 2.86 -5.67 -6.01
C PHE A 84 2.35 -5.95 -4.60
N SER A 85 3.09 -6.77 -3.87
CA SER A 85 2.82 -7.07 -2.46
C SER A 85 3.92 -6.49 -1.57
N VAL A 86 3.50 -5.93 -0.44
CA VAL A 86 4.38 -5.45 0.62
C VAL A 86 4.14 -6.23 1.91
N PHE A 87 5.20 -6.49 2.66
CA PHE A 87 5.12 -6.83 4.07
C PHE A 87 5.25 -5.54 4.88
N ALA A 88 4.27 -5.26 5.73
CA ALA A 88 4.27 -4.05 6.54
C ALA A 88 3.94 -4.32 8.02
N LEU A 89 4.59 -3.58 8.91
CA LEU A 89 4.39 -3.60 10.35
C LEU A 89 3.36 -2.54 10.74
N ARG A 90 2.23 -2.94 11.32
CA ARG A 90 1.18 -2.00 11.74
C ARG A 90 1.63 -1.14 12.91
N GLU A 91 1.27 0.14 12.85
CA GLU A 91 1.56 1.10 13.92
C GLU A 91 0.89 0.69 15.23
N GLY A 92 1.65 0.75 16.33
CA GLY A 92 1.15 0.45 17.67
C GLY A 92 0.89 -1.04 17.93
N THR A 93 1.38 -1.92 17.06
CA THR A 93 1.36 -3.36 17.27
C THR A 93 2.77 -3.91 17.41
N GLU A 94 3.06 -4.60 18.51
CA GLU A 94 4.36 -5.29 18.63
C GLU A 94 4.39 -6.47 17.66
N ASN A 95 5.27 -6.40 16.65
CA ASN A 95 5.64 -7.49 15.73
C ASN A 95 4.52 -8.08 14.85
N GLN A 96 3.42 -7.37 14.59
CA GLN A 96 2.38 -7.87 13.67
C GLN A 96 2.64 -7.46 12.23
N TRP A 97 3.54 -8.19 11.57
CA TRP A 97 3.74 -8.10 10.13
C TRP A 97 2.53 -8.64 9.37
N ARG A 98 2.08 -7.90 8.35
CA ARG A 98 1.01 -8.31 7.45
C ARG A 98 1.39 -8.06 6.00
N GLU A 99 0.89 -8.92 5.12
CA GLU A 99 0.94 -8.67 3.68
C GLU A 99 -0.19 -7.71 3.28
N TYR A 100 0.14 -6.76 2.40
CA TYR A 100 -0.83 -6.00 1.64
C TYR A 100 -0.54 -6.06 0.15
N ARG A 101 -1.60 -6.18 -0.65
CA ARG A 101 -1.54 -6.24 -2.11
C ARG A 101 -2.02 -4.93 -2.72
N PHE A 102 -1.22 -4.34 -3.58
CA PHE A 102 -1.53 -3.15 -4.36
C PHE A 102 -1.77 -3.55 -5.81
N PRO A 103 -3.03 -3.52 -6.29
CA PRO A 103 -3.32 -3.79 -7.69
C PRO A 103 -2.92 -2.59 -8.56
N PHE A 104 -2.42 -2.86 -9.77
CA PHE A 104 -2.24 -1.83 -10.79
C PHE A 104 -3.56 -1.58 -11.55
N ALA A 105 -3.77 -0.33 -11.96
CA ALA A 105 -4.91 0.03 -12.81
C ALA A 105 -4.80 -0.55 -14.23
N ARG A 106 -3.57 -0.85 -14.68
CA ARG A 106 -3.25 -1.48 -15.97
C ARG A 106 -2.15 -2.51 -15.77
N GLU A 107 -2.11 -3.53 -16.64
CA GLU A 107 -1.01 -4.49 -16.59
C GLU A 107 0.34 -3.81 -16.87
N VAL A 108 1.35 -4.22 -16.11
CA VAL A 108 2.75 -3.79 -16.21
C VAL A 108 3.54 -4.91 -16.88
N VAL A 109 4.28 -4.57 -17.93
CA VAL A 109 4.99 -5.55 -18.77
C VAL A 109 6.51 -5.40 -18.74
N SER A 110 7.03 -4.33 -18.14
CA SER A 110 8.46 -4.10 -18.01
C SER A 110 8.84 -3.43 -16.67
N LEU A 111 10.15 -3.40 -16.40
CA LEU A 111 10.70 -2.67 -15.26
C LEU A 111 10.41 -1.16 -15.33
N GLU A 112 10.48 -0.59 -16.53
CA GLU A 112 10.19 0.83 -16.76
C GLU A 112 8.72 1.16 -16.51
N ASP A 113 7.80 0.28 -16.95
CA ASP A 113 6.38 0.44 -16.63
C ASP A 113 6.13 0.39 -15.12
N PHE A 114 6.80 -0.53 -14.42
CA PHE A 114 6.70 -0.64 -12.96
C PHE A 114 7.19 0.62 -12.26
N GLU A 115 8.37 1.13 -12.65
CA GLU A 115 8.91 2.38 -12.11
C GLU A 115 7.99 3.58 -12.39
N SER A 116 7.41 3.64 -13.59
CA SER A 116 6.43 4.65 -13.96
C SER A 116 5.18 4.57 -13.08
N MET A 117 4.69 3.37 -12.76
CA MET A 117 3.56 3.16 -11.86
C MET A 117 3.88 3.66 -10.44
N LEU A 118 5.03 3.27 -9.86
CA LEU A 118 5.42 3.75 -8.53
C LEU A 118 5.55 5.28 -8.49
N THR A 119 6.16 5.88 -9.51
CA THR A 119 6.30 7.34 -9.61
C THR A 119 4.95 8.05 -9.68
N THR A 120 3.98 7.46 -10.39
CA THR A 120 2.61 7.97 -10.46
C THR A 120 1.93 7.90 -9.08
N MET A 121 2.06 6.77 -8.38
CA MET A 121 1.52 6.62 -7.02
C MET A 121 2.12 7.64 -6.05
N VAL A 122 3.42 7.95 -6.13
CA VAL A 122 4.05 9.02 -5.33
C VAL A 122 3.43 10.38 -5.64
N ALA A 123 3.17 10.69 -6.90
CA ALA A 123 2.56 11.96 -7.30
C ALA A 123 1.11 12.09 -6.79
N GLU A 124 0.32 11.03 -6.93
CA GLU A 124 -1.07 10.98 -6.45
C GLU A 124 -1.15 11.15 -4.93
N GLU A 125 -0.27 10.46 -4.21
CA GLU A 125 -0.17 10.51 -2.76
C GLU A 125 0.15 11.93 -2.27
N LYS A 126 1.10 12.62 -2.90
CA LYS A 126 1.45 14.01 -2.58
C LYS A 126 0.30 14.98 -2.85
N LEU A 127 -0.37 14.83 -3.99
CA LEU A 127 -1.55 15.66 -4.31
C LEU A 127 -2.66 15.48 -3.27
N GLY A 128 -2.92 14.24 -2.84
CA GLY A 128 -3.88 13.95 -1.78
C GLY A 128 -3.58 14.68 -0.47
N ARG A 129 -2.31 14.65 -0.01
CA ARG A 129 -1.89 15.39 1.20
C ARG A 129 -2.12 16.89 1.08
N GLU A 130 -1.82 17.48 -0.08
CA GLU A 130 -2.00 18.92 -0.30
C GLU A 130 -3.47 19.35 -0.27
N GLU A 131 -4.36 18.52 -0.80
CA GLU A 131 -5.80 18.78 -0.77
C GLU A 131 -6.37 18.68 0.65
N GLU A 132 -5.94 17.70 1.44
CA GLU A 132 -6.34 17.56 2.84
C GLU A 132 -5.86 18.75 3.68
N ALA A 133 -4.61 19.20 3.48
CA ALA A 133 -4.06 20.35 4.17
C ALA A 133 -4.82 21.66 3.85
N LYS A 134 -5.31 21.82 2.61
CA LYS A 134 -6.15 22.97 2.22
C LYS A 134 -7.52 22.93 2.90
N LYS A 135 -8.15 21.75 3.00
CA LYS A 135 -9.44 21.57 3.69
C LYS A 135 -9.35 21.93 5.17
N GLN A 136 -8.32 21.43 5.86
CA GLN A 136 -8.11 21.75 7.29
C GLN A 136 -7.87 23.24 7.57
N LYS A 137 -7.22 23.96 6.64
CA LYS A 137 -7.04 25.42 6.75
C LYS A 137 -8.32 26.21 6.45
N GLY A 138 -9.19 25.71 5.57
CA GLY A 138 -10.48 26.32 5.26
C GLY A 138 -11.47 26.26 6.43
N ASP A 139 -11.50 25.14 7.16
CA ASP A 139 -12.41 24.96 8.29
C ASP A 139 -12.04 25.84 9.50
N HIS A 140 -10.75 26.20 9.66
CA HIS A 140 -10.30 27.10 10.71
C HIS A 140 -10.56 28.59 10.44
N ALA A 141 -10.89 28.98 9.20
CA ALA A 141 -11.14 30.38 8.83
C ALA A 141 -12.61 30.83 9.02
N SER A 142 -13.54 29.92 9.33
CA SER A 142 -14.97 30.24 9.49
C SER A 142 -15.44 30.50 10.93
N GLY A 143 -14.53 30.43 11.92
CA GLY A 143 -14.86 30.49 13.35
C GLY A 143 -14.77 31.87 14.02
N THR A 144 -14.48 32.96 13.30
CA THR A 144 -14.31 34.28 13.93
C THR A 144 -15.13 35.35 13.22
N GLU A 145 -16.42 35.49 13.58
CA GLU A 145 -17.14 36.77 13.62
C GLU A 145 -18.64 36.56 13.94
N ALA A 146 -19.05 36.87 15.17
CA ALA A 146 -20.21 37.71 15.51
C ALA A 146 -20.50 37.66 17.01
N GLY A 147 -20.38 38.79 17.71
CA GLY A 147 -21.02 38.96 19.02
C GLY A 147 -20.25 39.73 20.09
N ASN A 148 -19.65 40.89 19.76
CA ASN A 148 -19.29 41.88 20.77
C ASN A 148 -20.24 43.09 20.63
N ALA A 149 -21.07 43.34 21.65
CA ALA A 149 -21.32 44.67 22.23
C ALA A 149 -22.56 44.66 23.17
N GLY A 150 -22.37 45.10 24.41
CA GLY A 150 -23.33 46.02 25.03
C GLY A 150 -23.78 45.76 26.48
N GLY A 151 -23.27 46.58 27.40
CA GLY A 151 -23.94 47.06 28.63
C GLY A 151 -23.89 46.10 29.84
N GLY A 152 -23.33 46.43 31.00
CA GLY A 152 -23.36 47.71 31.71
C GLY A 152 -24.62 47.79 32.58
N GLY A 153 -24.58 47.28 33.81
CA GLY A 153 -25.72 47.35 34.74
C GLY A 153 -25.40 46.92 36.18
N SER A 154 -25.45 47.88 37.10
CA SER A 154 -25.21 47.84 38.54
C SER A 154 -26.05 46.86 39.38
N HIS A 155 -25.47 46.50 40.54
CA HIS A 155 -26.09 46.29 41.88
C HIS A 155 -27.37 45.43 42.01
N ASN A 156 -27.32 44.37 42.83
CA ASN A 156 -27.92 44.42 44.17
C ASN A 156 -27.49 43.24 45.09
N VAL A 157 -27.68 43.47 46.39
CA VAL A 157 -27.20 42.71 47.55
C VAL A 157 -28.35 41.94 48.24
N ARG A 158 -28.04 40.72 48.75
CA ARG A 158 -28.69 39.92 49.85
C ARG A 158 -30.07 39.22 49.58
N PRO A 159 -30.53 38.30 50.48
CA PRO A 159 -29.87 37.16 51.15
C PRO A 159 -30.73 35.85 51.20
N GLY A 160 -30.08 34.70 51.45
CA GLY A 160 -30.52 33.57 52.30
C GLY A 160 -31.85 32.83 52.11
N THR A 161 -31.77 31.48 52.01
CA THR A 161 -32.60 30.57 52.82
C THR A 161 -31.94 29.19 52.94
N MET A 162 -31.90 28.69 54.18
CA MET A 162 -31.77 27.27 54.52
C MET A 162 -33.04 26.53 54.11
N GLU A 163 -32.91 25.29 53.67
CA GLU A 163 -33.61 24.10 54.19
C GLU A 163 -32.77 22.86 53.91
#